data_AF-A0A6J0N142-F1
#
_entry.id   AF-A0A6J0N142-F1
#
_cell.length_a   1.000
_cell.length_b   1.000
_cell.length_c   1.000
_cell.angle_alpha   90.00
_cell.angle_beta   90.00
_cell.angle_gamma   90.00
#
_symmetry.space_group_name_H-M   'P 1'
#
loop_
_entity.id
_entity.type
_entity.pdbx_description
1 polymer ?
#
loop_
_entity_poly.entity_id
_entity_poly.type
_entity_poly.pdbx_seq_one_letter_code
_entity_poly.pdbx_strand_id
1 'polypeptide(L)'
;MPRTTRRSVNQRLQYIQVIHELQEEIKMLQISNDKLNGEGLNGLSYTQLASLESMLKEGFRNVQEQTDKAHHELTVKQIVECDVMGKEWLDAKEKEDLAYQSLLARRRRALRNKARELRLRPPQDSPQEYTYNHEDLMSTIECLKIEKERLRLLNQRMIGKELDGMGYSELLVFSCGIQGGMLKAEEEKKKIKRAREVLRGV
;
A
#
# COMPACT_ATOMS: atom_id res chain seq x y z
N MET A 1 4.80 -44.96 -17.34
CA MET A 1 4.60 -44.16 -16.12
C MET A 1 5.94 -43.64 -15.65
N PRO A 2 6.27 -42.34 -15.81
CA PRO A 2 7.52 -41.81 -15.30
C PRO A 2 7.47 -41.84 -13.76
N ARG A 3 8.43 -42.54 -13.13
CA ARG A 3 8.57 -42.60 -11.68
C ARG A 3 8.97 -41.22 -11.16
N THR A 4 8.03 -40.48 -10.58
CA THR A 4 8.35 -39.33 -9.73
C THR A 4 9.16 -39.82 -8.52
N THR A 5 10.41 -39.37 -8.41
CA THR A 5 11.27 -39.70 -7.28
C THR A 5 10.76 -39.04 -6.00
N ARG A 6 10.88 -39.71 -4.85
CA ARG A 6 10.51 -39.15 -3.52
C ARG A 6 11.10 -37.75 -3.28
N ARG A 7 12.29 -37.49 -3.83
CA ARG A 7 12.96 -36.19 -3.81
C ARG A 7 12.18 -35.08 -4.54
N SER A 8 11.61 -35.36 -5.71
CA SER A 8 10.84 -34.37 -6.48
C SER A 8 9.48 -34.06 -5.83
N VAL A 9 8.86 -35.06 -5.18
CA VAL A 9 7.65 -34.87 -4.38
C VAL A 9 7.92 -33.98 -3.16
N ASN A 10 8.99 -34.26 -2.40
CA ASN A 10 9.36 -33.45 -1.25
C ASN A 10 9.66 -31.99 -1.61
N GLN A 11 10.37 -31.77 -2.73
CA GLN A 11 10.69 -30.43 -3.21
C GLN A 11 9.42 -29.64 -3.62
N ARG A 12 8.44 -30.31 -4.23
CA ARG A 12 7.15 -29.69 -4.57
C ARG A 12 6.36 -29.28 -3.32
N LEU A 13 6.27 -30.15 -2.33
CA LEU A 13 5.61 -29.84 -1.05
C LEU A 13 6.27 -28.64 -0.37
N GLN A 14 7.60 -28.54 -0.43
CA GLN A 14 8.32 -27.39 0.10
C GLN A 14 7.95 -26.08 -0.61
N TYR A 15 7.83 -26.08 -1.95
CA TYR A 15 7.40 -24.88 -2.67
C TYR A 15 5.96 -24.47 -2.36
N ILE A 16 5.05 -25.43 -2.26
CA ILE A 16 3.66 -25.17 -1.88
C ILE A 16 3.61 -24.55 -0.48
N GLN A 17 4.41 -25.05 0.46
CA GLN A 17 4.53 -24.49 1.80
C GLN A 17 5.01 -23.03 1.76
N VAL A 18 6.07 -22.73 1.00
CA VAL A 18 6.58 -21.37 0.82
C VAL A 18 5.53 -20.44 0.19
N ILE A 19 4.77 -20.92 -0.79
CA ILE A 19 3.68 -20.16 -1.41
C ILE A 19 2.62 -19.80 -0.36
N HIS A 20 2.20 -20.76 0.47
CA HIS A 20 1.23 -20.52 1.53
C HIS A 20 1.73 -19.49 2.56
N GLU A 21 2.99 -19.58 2.97
CA GLU A 21 3.60 -18.62 3.90
C GLU A 21 3.61 -17.20 3.30
N LEU A 22 4.07 -17.06 2.05
CA LEU A 22 4.08 -15.77 1.36
C LEU A 22 2.67 -15.20 1.19
N GLN A 23 1.67 -16.03 0.89
CA GLN A 23 0.29 -15.60 0.76
C GLN A 23 -0.27 -15.04 2.07
N GLU A 24 -0.01 -15.69 3.21
CA GLU A 24 -0.46 -15.18 4.51
C GLU A 24 0.28 -13.90 4.92
N GLU A 25 1.58 -13.80 4.66
CA GLU A 25 2.32 -12.55 4.89
C GLU A 25 1.78 -11.39 4.04
N ILE A 26 1.53 -11.63 2.75
CA ILE A 26 0.93 -10.65 1.83
C ILE A 26 -0.45 -10.22 2.33
N LYS A 27 -1.27 -11.16 2.79
CA LYS A 27 -2.59 -10.89 3.35
C LYS A 27 -2.50 -9.97 4.57
N MET A 28 -1.54 -10.19 5.46
CA MET A 28 -1.29 -9.29 6.60
C MET A 28 -0.87 -7.89 6.15
N LEU A 29 0.00 -7.80 5.14
CA LEU A 29 0.40 -6.53 4.55
C LEU A 29 -0.78 -5.81 3.87
N GLN A 30 -1.66 -6.52 3.18
CA GLN A 30 -2.88 -5.96 2.57
C GLN A 30 -3.84 -5.42 3.63
N ILE A 31 -4.05 -6.14 4.74
CA ILE A 31 -4.88 -5.68 5.86
C ILE A 31 -4.29 -4.41 6.48
N SER A 32 -2.98 -4.37 6.68
CA SER A 32 -2.30 -3.15 7.16
C SER A 32 -2.47 -2.00 6.16
N ASN A 33 -2.31 -2.28 4.87
CA ASN A 33 -2.45 -1.28 3.80
C ASN A 33 -3.86 -0.70 3.72
N ASP A 34 -4.88 -1.53 3.93
CA ASP A 34 -6.27 -1.09 4.06
C ASP A 34 -6.43 -0.10 5.21
N LYS A 35 -5.98 -0.48 6.42
CA LYS A 35 -6.09 0.35 7.62
C LYS A 35 -5.38 1.70 7.45
N LEU A 36 -4.16 1.70 6.91
CA LEU A 36 -3.39 2.91 6.63
C LEU A 36 -4.10 3.84 5.63
N ASN A 37 -4.93 3.29 4.74
CA ASN A 37 -5.76 4.07 3.80
C ASN A 37 -7.18 4.36 4.36
N GLY A 38 -7.37 4.13 5.65
CA GLY A 38 -8.60 4.43 6.39
C GLY A 38 -9.73 3.45 6.11
N GLU A 39 -9.41 2.23 5.72
CA GLU A 39 -10.37 1.21 5.35
C GLU A 39 -10.33 0.01 6.30
N GLY A 40 -11.45 -0.70 6.44
CA GLY A 40 -11.52 -1.84 7.38
C GLY A 40 -11.27 -1.44 8.83
N LEU A 41 -11.61 -0.19 9.18
CA LEU A 41 -11.45 0.36 10.52
C LEU A 41 -12.60 -0.04 11.47
N ASN A 42 -13.72 -0.49 10.92
CA ASN A 42 -14.88 -0.97 11.68
C ASN A 42 -14.45 -2.10 12.63
N GLY A 43 -14.84 -1.98 13.90
CA GLY A 43 -14.51 -2.97 14.93
C GLY A 43 -13.13 -2.81 15.59
N LEU A 44 -12.31 -1.85 15.15
CA LEU A 44 -11.11 -1.49 15.90
C LEU A 44 -11.47 -0.76 17.19
N SER A 45 -10.71 -1.01 18.25
CA SER A 45 -10.85 -0.29 19.51
C SER A 45 -10.38 1.16 19.37
N TYR A 46 -10.80 2.00 20.32
CA TYR A 46 -10.32 3.39 20.39
C TYR A 46 -8.78 3.48 20.47
N THR A 47 -8.14 2.58 21.21
CA THR A 47 -6.67 2.55 21.36
C THR A 47 -5.97 2.12 20.08
N GLN A 48 -6.53 1.16 19.34
CA GLN A 48 -6.02 0.75 18.03
C GLN A 48 -6.12 1.88 17.01
N LEU A 49 -7.25 2.59 16.97
CA LEU A 49 -7.43 3.75 16.10
C LEU A 49 -6.50 4.90 16.48
N ALA A 50 -6.29 5.16 17.77
CA ALA A 50 -5.36 6.19 18.23
C ALA A 50 -3.90 5.88 17.85
N SER A 51 -3.50 4.60 17.95
CA SER A 51 -2.18 4.14 17.49
C SER A 51 -2.01 4.32 15.98
N LEU A 52 -3.02 3.93 15.19
CA LEU A 52 -3.02 4.13 13.73
C LEU A 52 -2.91 5.61 13.36
N GLU A 53 -3.72 6.47 13.99
CA GLU A 53 -3.69 7.91 13.76
C GLU A 53 -2.32 8.51 14.12
N SER A 54 -1.70 8.06 15.22
CA SER A 54 -0.35 8.50 15.61
C SER A 54 0.70 8.13 14.56
N MET A 55 0.67 6.89 14.04
CA MET A 55 1.57 6.46 12.97
C MET A 55 1.37 7.26 11.69
N LEU A 56 0.12 7.57 11.32
CA LEU A 56 -0.18 8.37 10.14
C LEU A 56 0.20 9.84 10.32
N LYS A 57 0.02 10.43 11.51
CA LYS A 57 0.48 11.80 11.83
C LYS A 57 1.99 11.94 11.72
N GLU A 58 2.71 10.97 12.28
CA GLU A 58 4.15 10.86 12.15
C GLU A 58 4.56 10.76 10.68
N GLY A 59 3.91 9.85 9.95
CA GLY A 59 4.17 9.64 8.54
C GLY A 59 3.92 10.89 7.70
N PHE A 60 2.82 11.59 7.96
CA PHE A 60 2.47 12.85 7.30
C PHE A 60 3.54 13.92 7.52
N ARG A 61 4.03 14.07 8.75
CA ARG A 61 5.09 15.03 9.06
C ARG A 61 6.38 14.73 8.29
N ASN A 62 6.79 13.46 8.25
CA ASN A 62 8.00 13.05 7.52
C ASN A 62 7.84 13.22 6.00
N VAL A 63 6.67 12.89 5.45
CA VAL A 63 6.38 13.13 4.02
C VAL A 63 6.40 14.61 3.71
N GLN A 64 5.86 15.47 4.59
CA GLN A 64 5.89 16.92 4.38
C GLN A 64 7.33 17.45 4.35
N GLU A 65 8.17 17.03 5.30
CA GLU A 65 9.58 17.43 5.34
C GLU A 65 10.32 17.02 4.05
N GLN A 66 10.10 15.79 3.56
CA GLN A 66 10.69 15.33 2.31
C GLN A 66 10.10 16.04 1.09
N THR A 67 8.81 16.40 1.14
CA THR A 67 8.15 17.17 0.06
C THR A 67 8.79 18.55 -0.07
N ASP A 68 9.06 19.21 1.06
CA ASP A 68 9.68 20.54 1.07
C ASP A 68 11.13 20.47 0.51
N LYS A 69 11.90 19.43 0.86
CA LYS A 69 13.23 19.17 0.29
C LYS A 69 13.16 18.93 -1.22
N ALA A 70 12.29 18.03 -1.66
CA ALA A 70 12.11 17.72 -3.07
C ALA A 70 11.61 18.93 -3.88
N HIS A 71 10.77 19.78 -3.27
CA HIS A 71 10.31 21.03 -3.89
C HIS A 71 11.46 22.01 -4.09
N HIS A 72 12.36 22.14 -3.10
CA HIS A 72 13.54 22.99 -3.23
C HIS A 72 14.45 22.52 -4.36
N GLU A 73 14.76 21.22 -4.41
CA GLU A 73 15.58 20.62 -5.48
C GLU A 73 14.92 20.81 -6.86
N LEU A 74 13.61 20.57 -6.95
CA LEU A 74 12.84 20.79 -8.17
C LEU A 74 12.89 22.25 -8.62
N THR A 75 12.71 23.20 -7.70
CA THR A 75 12.72 24.64 -8.00
C THR A 75 14.06 25.06 -8.58
N VAL A 76 15.19 24.62 -7.97
CA VAL A 76 16.54 24.93 -8.46
C VAL A 76 16.73 24.41 -9.89
N LYS A 77 16.27 23.18 -10.16
CA LYS A 77 16.34 22.57 -11.49
C LYS A 77 15.46 23.32 -12.51
N GLN A 78 14.24 23.68 -12.12
CA GLN A 78 13.29 24.40 -12.97
C GLN A 78 13.79 25.79 -13.38
N ILE A 79 14.57 26.49 -12.54
CA ILE A 79 15.18 27.77 -12.92
C ILE A 79 16.05 27.59 -14.18
N VAL A 80 16.94 26.59 -14.17
CA VAL A 80 17.83 26.32 -15.31
C VAL A 80 17.04 25.82 -16.54
N GLU A 81 16.06 24.94 -16.33
CA GLU A 81 15.23 24.42 -17.41
C GLU A 81 14.33 25.50 -18.03
N CYS A 82 13.87 26.48 -17.26
CA CYS A 82 13.05 27.59 -17.73
C CYS A 82 13.79 28.44 -18.76
N ASP A 83 15.08 28.71 -18.51
CA ASP A 83 15.92 29.50 -19.43
C ASP A 83 16.11 28.82 -20.78
N VAL A 84 16.07 27.48 -20.82
CA VAL A 84 16.29 26.68 -22.04
C VAL A 84 14.97 26.36 -22.76
N MET A 85 13.96 25.91 -22.02
CA MET A 85 12.72 25.33 -22.56
C MET A 85 11.53 26.29 -22.50
N GLY A 86 11.63 27.36 -21.72
CA GLY A 86 10.55 28.30 -21.46
C GLY A 86 9.56 27.82 -20.39
N LYS A 87 8.88 28.78 -19.76
CA LYS A 87 7.93 28.53 -18.67
C LYS A 87 6.74 27.65 -19.07
N GLU A 88 6.21 27.82 -20.28
CA GLU A 88 5.06 27.06 -20.77
C GLU A 88 5.34 25.55 -20.80
N TRP A 89 6.57 25.17 -21.16
CA TRP A 89 6.99 23.77 -21.17
C TRP A 89 7.06 23.19 -19.74
N LEU A 90 7.59 23.96 -18.79
CA LEU A 90 7.66 23.56 -17.37
C LEU A 90 6.29 23.35 -16.77
N ASP A 91 5.38 24.31 -16.96
CA ASP A 91 4.01 24.24 -16.45
C ASP A 91 3.28 23.01 -17.02
N ALA A 92 3.49 22.71 -18.31
CA ALA A 92 2.95 21.51 -18.95
C ALA A 92 3.55 20.22 -18.35
N LYS A 93 4.86 20.21 -18.09
CA LYS A 93 5.57 19.05 -17.54
C LYS A 93 5.14 18.72 -16.11
N GLU A 94 5.07 19.72 -15.23
CA GLU A 94 4.61 19.55 -13.85
C GLU A 94 3.19 18.99 -13.81
N LYS A 95 2.30 19.54 -14.65
CA LYS A 95 0.92 19.07 -14.76
C LYS A 95 0.84 17.62 -15.24
N GLU A 96 1.67 17.24 -16.21
CA GLU A 96 1.77 15.86 -16.69
C GLU A 96 2.23 14.92 -15.58
N ASP A 97 3.30 15.28 -14.85
CA ASP A 97 3.86 14.45 -13.79
C ASP A 97 2.86 14.27 -12.64
N LEU A 98 2.15 15.33 -12.24
CA LEU A 98 1.11 15.25 -11.23
C LEU A 98 -0.09 14.39 -11.70
N ALA A 99 -0.49 14.53 -12.96
CA ALA A 99 -1.56 13.71 -13.54
C ALA A 99 -1.16 12.22 -13.59
N TYR A 100 0.08 11.92 -13.97
CA TYR A 100 0.63 10.58 -13.96
C TYR A 100 0.63 9.96 -12.56
N GLN A 101 1.10 10.70 -11.56
CA GLN A 101 1.14 10.20 -10.19
C GLN A 101 -0.27 10.02 -9.59
N SER A 102 -1.20 10.90 -9.95
CA SER A 102 -2.62 10.76 -9.61
C SER A 102 -3.24 9.50 -10.23
N LEU A 103 -2.92 9.19 -11.49
CA LEU A 103 -3.35 7.96 -12.16
C LEU A 103 -2.79 6.72 -11.45
N LEU A 104 -1.50 6.71 -11.11
CA LEU A 104 -0.89 5.61 -10.36
C LEU A 104 -1.55 5.42 -8.99
N ALA A 105 -1.89 6.49 -8.28
CA ALA A 105 -2.61 6.39 -7.01
C ALA A 105 -4.00 5.76 -7.16
N ARG A 106 -4.74 6.11 -8.24
CA ARG A 106 -6.02 5.47 -8.56
C ARG A 106 -5.86 3.97 -8.86
N ARG A 107 -4.83 3.59 -9.63
CA ARG A 107 -4.51 2.18 -9.89
C ARG A 107 -4.17 1.42 -8.61
N ARG A 108 -3.33 2.00 -7.73
CA ARG A 108 -3.02 1.44 -6.40
C ARG A 108 -4.30 1.21 -5.58
N ARG A 109 -5.22 2.18 -5.57
CA ARG A 109 -6.52 2.05 -4.89
C ARG A 109 -7.35 0.91 -5.45
N ALA A 110 -7.47 0.81 -6.78
CA ALA A 110 -8.22 -0.26 -7.43
C ALA A 110 -7.66 -1.66 -7.10
N LEU A 111 -6.33 -1.81 -7.09
CA LEU A 111 -5.68 -3.06 -6.70
C LEU A 111 -5.98 -3.43 -5.24
N ARG A 112 -5.93 -2.46 -4.31
CA ARG A 112 -6.31 -2.70 -2.90
C ARG A 112 -7.76 -3.15 -2.77
N ASN A 113 -8.68 -2.47 -3.45
CA ASN A 113 -10.10 -2.80 -3.40
C ASN A 113 -10.34 -4.22 -3.91
N LYS A 114 -9.74 -4.58 -5.06
CA LYS A 114 -9.81 -5.93 -5.61
C LYS A 114 -9.23 -6.98 -4.65
N ALA A 115 -8.07 -6.70 -4.06
CA ALA A 115 -7.45 -7.60 -3.08
C ALA A 115 -8.32 -7.79 -1.83
N ARG A 116 -8.98 -6.74 -1.36
CA ARG A 116 -9.94 -6.85 -0.24
C ARG A 116 -11.17 -7.65 -0.63
N GLU A 117 -11.77 -7.38 -1.78
CA GLU A 117 -12.93 -8.14 -2.26
C GLU A 117 -12.61 -9.63 -2.32
N LEU A 118 -11.45 -10.01 -2.85
CA LEU A 118 -11.01 -11.40 -2.90
C LEU A 118 -10.88 -12.03 -1.50
N ARG A 119 -10.43 -11.28 -0.50
CA ARG A 119 -10.35 -11.76 0.90
C ARG A 119 -11.71 -11.87 1.59
N LEU A 120 -12.69 -11.08 1.19
CA LEU A 120 -14.03 -11.09 1.78
C LEU A 120 -14.99 -12.06 1.08
N ARG A 121 -14.63 -12.56 -0.11
CA ARG A 121 -15.41 -13.58 -0.80
C ARG A 121 -15.49 -14.85 0.06
N PRO A 122 -16.67 -15.50 0.13
CA PRO A 122 -16.78 -16.83 0.71
C PRO A 122 -15.77 -17.79 0.06
N PRO A 123 -15.25 -18.79 0.79
CA PRO A 123 -14.43 -19.84 0.20
C PRO A 123 -15.19 -20.44 -0.99
N GLN A 124 -14.59 -20.39 -2.17
CA GLN A 124 -15.06 -21.26 -3.25
C GLN A 124 -14.46 -22.64 -3.00
N ASP A 125 -15.30 -23.67 -3.04
CA ASP A 125 -14.92 -25.08 -2.85
C ASP A 125 -14.03 -25.64 -3.97
N SER A 126 -13.43 -24.79 -4.81
CA SER A 126 -12.39 -25.24 -5.74
C SER A 126 -11.07 -25.31 -4.98
N PRO A 127 -10.46 -26.51 -4.86
CA PRO A 127 -9.06 -26.59 -4.49
C PRO A 127 -8.28 -25.65 -5.42
N GLN A 128 -7.37 -24.85 -4.88
CA GLN A 128 -6.35 -24.22 -5.70
C GLN A 128 -5.60 -25.36 -6.39
N GLU A 129 -5.97 -25.65 -7.64
CA GLU A 129 -5.22 -26.55 -8.50
C GLU A 129 -3.90 -25.85 -8.80
N TYR A 130 -2.94 -26.03 -7.90
CA TYR A 130 -1.55 -25.71 -8.21
C TYR A 130 -1.20 -26.54 -9.44
N THR A 131 -0.94 -25.87 -10.56
CA THR A 131 -0.28 -26.50 -11.70
C THR A 131 0.96 -27.20 -11.16
N TYR A 132 1.02 -28.52 -11.38
CA TYR A 132 2.03 -29.41 -10.79
C TYR A 132 3.42 -29.24 -11.43
N ASN A 133 3.62 -28.21 -12.25
CA ASN A 133 4.87 -27.89 -12.91
C ASN A 133 5.81 -27.11 -11.97
N HIS A 134 7.08 -27.53 -11.94
CA HIS A 134 8.12 -26.92 -11.12
C HIS A 134 8.37 -25.45 -11.49
N GLU A 135 8.40 -25.15 -12.79
CA GLU A 135 8.66 -23.79 -13.29
C GLU A 135 7.54 -22.82 -12.89
N ASP A 136 6.28 -23.27 -12.95
CA ASP A 136 5.13 -22.47 -12.54
C ASP A 136 5.15 -22.16 -11.03
N LEU A 137 5.53 -23.14 -10.21
CA LEU A 137 5.69 -22.94 -8.76
C LEU A 137 6.80 -21.92 -8.45
N MET A 138 7.94 -22.00 -9.14
CA MET A 138 9.02 -21.03 -8.96
C MET A 138 8.62 -19.62 -9.40
N SER A 139 7.97 -19.50 -10.56
CA SER A 139 7.44 -18.24 -11.07
C SER A 139 6.40 -17.63 -10.11
N THR A 140 5.54 -18.46 -9.53
CA THR A 140 4.56 -18.05 -8.52
C THR A 140 5.25 -17.50 -7.26
N ILE A 141 6.27 -18.20 -6.75
CA ILE A 141 7.04 -17.75 -5.59
C ILE A 141 7.68 -16.39 -5.86
N GLU A 142 8.29 -16.20 -7.04
CA GLU A 142 8.93 -14.94 -7.38
C GLU A 142 7.92 -13.78 -7.49
N CYS A 143 6.78 -14.01 -8.15
CA CYS A 143 5.68 -13.05 -8.20
C CYS A 143 5.20 -12.65 -6.79
N LEU A 144 5.06 -13.63 -5.89
CA LEU A 144 4.64 -13.38 -4.50
C LEU A 144 5.69 -12.60 -3.71
N LYS A 145 6.99 -12.90 -3.88
CA LYS A 145 8.07 -12.12 -3.25
C LYS A 145 8.05 -10.66 -3.69
N ILE A 146 7.91 -10.41 -4.99
CA ILE A 146 7.80 -9.06 -5.54
C ILE A 146 6.59 -8.33 -4.97
N GLU A 147 5.43 -8.98 -4.92
CA GLU A 147 4.20 -8.37 -4.38
C GLU A 147 4.30 -8.08 -2.88
N LYS A 148 4.88 -9.02 -2.11
CA LYS A 148 5.18 -8.83 -0.67
C LYS A 148 6.02 -7.56 -0.48
N GLU A 149 7.11 -7.43 -1.23
CA GLU A 149 8.02 -6.31 -1.11
C GLU A 149 7.37 -4.98 -1.55
N ARG A 150 6.61 -5.00 -2.65
CA ARG A 150 5.83 -3.86 -3.12
C ARG A 150 4.83 -3.36 -2.06
N LEU A 151 4.11 -4.26 -1.40
CA LEU A 151 3.16 -3.91 -0.34
C LEU A 151 3.86 -3.44 0.94
N ARG A 152 4.97 -4.09 1.31
CA ARG A 152 5.81 -3.68 2.44
C ARG A 152 6.26 -2.23 2.26
N LEU A 153 6.87 -1.91 1.13
CA LEU A 153 7.32 -0.55 0.79
C LEU A 153 6.17 0.45 0.78
N LEU A 154 5.02 0.08 0.19
CA LEU A 154 3.84 0.94 0.20
C LEU A 154 3.35 1.25 1.62
N ASN A 155 3.37 0.27 2.53
CA ASN A 155 3.01 0.47 3.93
C ASN A 155 4.02 1.35 4.66
N GLN A 156 5.33 1.16 4.43
CA GLN A 156 6.37 2.01 5.03
C GLN A 156 6.22 3.46 4.60
N ARG A 157 5.95 3.72 3.31
CA ARG A 157 5.74 5.08 2.79
C ARG A 157 4.51 5.75 3.39
N MET A 158 3.43 5.01 3.64
CA MET A 158 2.23 5.53 4.30
C MET A 158 2.49 5.97 5.76
N ILE A 159 3.55 5.47 6.41
CA ILE A 159 3.99 5.89 7.74
C ILE A 159 5.27 6.74 7.66
N GLY A 160 5.56 7.34 6.49
CA GLY A 160 6.65 8.28 6.28
C GLY A 160 8.05 7.68 6.42
N LYS A 161 8.21 6.42 6.05
CA LYS A 161 9.49 5.71 5.95
C LYS A 161 9.77 5.32 4.50
N GLU A 162 11.04 5.11 4.16
CA GLU A 162 11.46 4.68 2.81
C GLU A 162 10.97 5.63 1.70
N LEU A 163 11.13 6.92 1.96
CA LEU A 163 10.77 8.03 1.08
C LEU A 163 11.91 8.44 0.12
N ASP A 164 13.12 7.89 0.34
CA ASP A 164 14.30 8.24 -0.47
C ASP A 164 14.07 7.95 -1.95
N GLY A 165 14.48 8.89 -2.80
CA GLY A 165 14.33 8.81 -4.26
C GLY A 165 12.92 9.08 -4.79
N MET A 166 11.95 9.42 -3.94
CA MET A 166 10.63 9.85 -4.40
C MET A 166 10.64 11.31 -4.88
N GLY A 167 10.01 11.56 -6.03
CA GLY A 167 9.89 12.91 -6.58
C GLY A 167 8.85 13.77 -5.85
N TYR A 168 8.88 15.09 -6.07
CA TYR A 168 7.92 16.04 -5.48
C TYR A 168 6.45 15.63 -5.71
N SER A 169 6.05 15.38 -6.97
CA SER A 169 4.67 14.98 -7.31
C SER A 169 4.28 13.63 -6.70
N GLU A 170 5.23 12.72 -6.50
CA GLU A 170 5.00 11.43 -5.83
C GLU A 170 4.68 11.64 -4.35
N LEU A 171 5.53 12.41 -3.66
CA LEU A 171 5.38 12.73 -2.25
C LEU A 171 4.07 13.50 -2.00
N LEU A 172 3.72 14.45 -2.86
CA LEU A 172 2.46 15.20 -2.79
C LEU A 172 1.23 14.28 -2.86
N VAL A 173 1.21 13.35 -3.81
CA VAL A 173 0.11 12.39 -3.95
C VAL A 173 0.04 11.41 -2.76
N PHE A 174 1.19 11.01 -2.20
CA PHE A 174 1.23 10.21 -0.98
C PHE A 174 0.71 10.97 0.24
N SER A 175 1.07 12.25 0.39
CA SER A 175 0.59 13.14 1.45
C SER A 175 -0.94 13.18 1.50
N CYS A 176 -1.59 13.36 0.35
CA CYS A 176 -3.05 13.28 0.21
C CYS A 176 -3.63 11.92 0.67
N GLY A 177 -2.94 10.82 0.36
CA GLY A 177 -3.34 9.47 0.77
C GLY A 177 -3.29 9.28 2.29
N ILE A 178 -2.21 9.72 2.93
CA ILE A 178 -2.01 9.66 4.38
C ILE A 178 -3.07 10.51 5.10
N GLN A 179 -3.28 11.74 4.64
CA GLN A 179 -4.30 12.63 5.19
C GLN A 179 -5.70 12.01 5.10
N GLY A 180 -6.03 11.35 3.97
CA GLY A 180 -7.28 10.61 3.82
C GLY A 180 -7.43 9.48 4.84
N GLY A 181 -6.35 8.74 5.12
CA GLY A 181 -6.33 7.71 6.16
C GLY A 181 -6.55 8.29 7.57
N MET A 182 -5.90 9.42 7.87
CA MET A 182 -6.05 10.12 9.16
C MET A 182 -7.48 10.58 9.40
N LEU A 183 -8.11 11.21 8.39
CA LEU A 183 -9.47 11.71 8.49
C LEU A 183 -10.46 10.58 8.82
N LYS A 184 -10.38 9.45 8.11
CA LYS A 184 -11.23 8.29 8.37
C LYS A 184 -11.00 7.67 9.75
N ALA A 185 -9.74 7.60 10.21
CA ALA A 185 -9.44 7.11 11.54
C ALA A 185 -10.05 8.00 12.64
N GLU A 186 -9.99 9.31 12.47
CA GLU A 186 -10.59 10.27 13.42
C GLU A 186 -12.13 10.22 13.38
N GLU A 187 -12.74 10.04 12.20
CA GLU A 187 -14.18 9.83 12.06
C GLU A 187 -14.66 8.58 12.83
N GLU A 188 -13.95 7.46 12.71
CA GLU A 188 -14.28 6.24 13.46
C GLU A 188 -14.13 6.44 14.98
N LYS A 189 -13.08 7.12 15.43
CA LYS A 189 -12.92 7.48 16.85
C LYS A 189 -14.09 8.33 17.36
N LYS A 190 -14.56 9.29 16.57
CA LYS A 190 -15.74 10.11 16.89
C LYS A 190 -17.02 9.29 16.97
N LYS A 191 -17.18 8.24 16.14
CA LYS A 191 -18.32 7.32 16.23
C LYS A 191 -18.31 6.56 17.56
N ILE A 192 -17.15 6.04 17.98
CA ILE A 192 -17.00 5.35 19.27
C ILE A 192 -17.31 6.28 20.45
N LYS A 193 -16.79 7.52 20.43
CA LYS A 193 -17.08 8.52 21.49
C LYS A 193 -18.57 8.79 21.62
N ARG A 194 -19.25 9.05 20.50
CA ARG A 194 -20.71 9.28 20.47
C ARG A 194 -21.50 8.09 20.98
N ALA A 195 -21.14 6.87 20.57
CA ALA A 195 -21.78 5.66 21.07
C ALA A 195 -21.64 5.51 22.60
N ARG A 196 -20.46 5.87 23.15
CA ARG A 196 -20.21 5.85 24.60
C ARG A 196 -21.02 6.91 25.36
N GLU A 197 -21.21 8.08 24.78
CA GLU A 197 -22.02 9.16 25.35
C GLU A 197 -23.50 8.77 25.43
N VAL A 198 -24.04 8.17 24.35
CA VAL A 198 -25.41 7.64 24.33
C VAL A 198 -25.60 6.57 25.41
N LEU A 199 -24.65 5.65 25.56
CA LEU A 199 -24.70 4.60 26.60
C LEU A 199 -24.55 5.12 28.04
N ARG A 200 -24.06 6.35 28.23
CA ARG A 200 -23.93 6.99 29.56
C ARG A 200 -25.10 7.91 29.92
N GLY A 201 -25.93 8.27 28.94
CA GLY A 201 -27.12 9.12 29.09
C GLY A 201 -28.42 8.34 29.24
N VAL A 202 -28.35 7.02 29.40
CA VAL A 202 -29.42 6.08 29.77
C VAL A 202 -29.06 5.49 31.14
#